data_AF-A0A9Q3KTW1-F1
#
_entry.id   AF-A0A9Q3KTW1-F1
#
_cell.length_a   1.000
_cell.length_b   1.000
_cell.length_c   1.000
_cell.angle_alpha   90.00
_cell.angle_beta   90.00
_cell.angle_gamma   90.00
#
_symmetry.space_group_name_H-M   'P 1'
#
loop_
_entity.id
_entity.type
_entity.pdbx_description
1 polymer ?
#
loop_
_entity_poly.entity_id
_entity_poly.type
_entity_poly.pdbx_seq_one_letter_code
_entity_poly.pdbx_strand_id
1 'polypeptide(L)'
;MVNFIYDEGKNTRASTLLTHVSTRWDSMYKMLVRALQLKDAYTQFCLPESLQAYRLTPLEWDKVQIMINLLHPLYKATLIICQSKYPTINQALPMYILLIKRIQQASQQYDVAPMTPAITAMTEKLSKYLQILLQNTPVICAMILDPRFKV
;
A
#
# COMPACT_ATOMS: atom_id res chain seq x y z
N MET A 1 15.72 9.22 -5.76
CA MET A 1 15.65 8.93 -4.31
C MET A 1 14.42 9.68 -3.78
N VAL A 2 13.30 9.00 -3.57
CA VAL A 2 12.07 9.67 -3.09
C VAL A 2 12.13 9.67 -1.58
N ASN A 3 12.47 10.84 -1.01
CA ASN A 3 12.43 11.06 0.43
C ASN A 3 10.97 11.00 0.88
N PHE A 4 10.63 9.93 1.60
CA PHE A 4 9.42 9.90 2.39
C PHE A 4 9.63 10.88 3.54
N ILE A 5 8.84 11.96 3.55
CA ILE A 5 8.66 12.78 4.74
C ILE A 5 7.98 11.86 5.75
N TYR A 6 8.80 11.29 6.64
CA TYR A 6 8.33 10.66 7.86
C TYR A 6 7.65 11.75 8.68
N ASP A 7 6.41 11.49 9.08
CA ASP A 7 5.72 12.28 10.09
C ASP A 7 6.46 12.05 11.41
N GLU A 8 7.47 12.90 11.69
CA GLU A 8 8.09 13.05 13.01
C GLU A 8 7.04 13.64 13.95
N GLY A 9 6.13 12.78 14.41
CA GLY A 9 4.87 13.22 14.97
C GLY A 9 4.28 12.25 15.98
N LYS A 10 4.98 12.09 17.11
CA LYS A 10 4.47 11.68 18.43
C LYS A 10 4.56 10.18 18.81
N ASN A 11 5.34 10.00 19.88
CA ASN A 11 5.23 9.04 20.99
C ASN A 11 6.28 7.91 21.02
N THR A 12 7.37 8.16 21.73
CA THR A 12 8.36 7.20 22.24
C THR A 12 7.74 6.26 23.29
N ARG A 13 6.72 5.50 22.89
CA ARG A 13 6.37 4.24 23.55
C ARG A 13 7.13 3.15 22.83
N ALA A 14 7.66 2.17 23.58
CA ALA A 14 8.29 0.99 23.02
C ALA A 14 7.41 0.45 21.88
N SER A 15 7.89 0.60 20.64
CA SER A 15 7.11 0.25 19.46
C SER A 15 7.26 -1.24 19.24
N THR A 16 6.23 -2.00 19.57
CA THR A 16 6.19 -3.45 19.35
C THR A 16 6.05 -3.75 17.85
N LEU A 17 6.57 -4.90 17.41
CA LEU A 17 6.27 -5.44 16.09
C LEU A 17 4.75 -5.68 15.96
N LEU A 18 4.22 -5.41 14.77
CA LEU A 18 2.83 -5.69 14.46
C LEU A 18 2.75 -7.06 13.81
N THR A 19 1.83 -7.91 14.26
CA THR A 19 1.60 -9.22 13.64
C THR A 19 0.66 -9.09 12.44
N HIS A 20 0.95 -9.86 11.40
CA HIS A 20 0.05 -9.98 10.26
C HIS A 20 -1.25 -10.68 10.70
N VAL A 21 -2.39 -10.10 10.32
CA VAL A 21 -3.72 -10.71 10.46
C VAL A 21 -4.29 -11.00 9.07
N SER A 22 -4.46 -12.27 8.71
CA SER A 22 -4.89 -12.69 7.36
C SER A 22 -6.25 -12.12 6.93
N THR A 23 -7.15 -11.86 7.88
CA THR A 23 -8.49 -11.31 7.63
C THR A 23 -8.52 -9.79 7.50
N ARG A 24 -7.41 -9.09 7.81
CA ARG A 24 -7.30 -7.63 7.72
C ARG A 24 -6.27 -7.27 6.67
N TRP A 25 -6.76 -6.87 5.49
CA TRP A 25 -5.94 -6.62 4.31
C TRP A 25 -4.84 -5.56 4.54
N ASP A 26 -5.06 -4.58 5.43
CA ASP A 26 -4.11 -3.49 5.73
C ASP A 26 -3.05 -3.87 6.78
N SER A 27 -3.21 -5.02 7.46
CA SER A 27 -2.30 -5.47 8.51
C SER A 27 -0.90 -5.77 7.98
N MET A 28 -0.80 -6.37 6.79
CA MET A 28 0.48 -6.65 6.14
C MET A 28 1.24 -5.35 5.85
N TYR A 29 0.56 -4.35 5.28
CA TYR A 29 1.17 -3.04 5.00
C TYR A 29 1.70 -2.40 6.29
N LYS A 30 0.88 -2.35 7.34
CA LYS A 30 1.27 -1.79 8.64
C LYS A 30 2.43 -2.54 9.29
N MET A 31 2.44 -3.87 9.20
CA MET A 31 3.52 -4.72 9.67
C MET A 31 4.84 -4.39 8.95
N LEU A 32 4.84 -4.33 7.62
CA LEU A 32 6.05 -4.04 6.84
C LEU A 32 6.61 -2.65 7.17
N VAL A 33 5.74 -1.63 7.25
CA VAL A 33 6.15 -0.27 7.65
C VAL A 33 6.77 -0.28 9.05
N ARG A 34 6.16 -0.98 10.00
CA ARG A 34 6.71 -1.10 11.37
C ARG A 34 8.03 -1.86 11.40
N ALA A 35 8.15 -2.94 10.62
CA ALA A 35 9.39 -3.71 10.53
C ALA A 35 10.53 -2.83 10.01
N LEU A 36 10.27 -2.00 9.00
CA LEU A 36 11.24 -1.06 8.47
C LEU A 36 11.65 0.01 9.50
N GLN A 37 10.69 0.55 10.27
CA GLN A 37 10.96 1.50 11.37
C GLN A 37 11.84 0.89 12.47
N LEU A 38 11.74 -0.42 12.68
CA LEU A 38 12.48 -1.15 13.71
C LEU A 38 13.70 -1.90 13.14
N LYS A 39 14.13 -1.59 11.90
CA LYS A 39 15.20 -2.31 11.21
C LYS A 39 16.47 -2.42 12.03
N ASP A 40 16.90 -1.35 12.70
CA ASP A 40 18.13 -1.34 13.49
C ASP A 40 18.00 -2.21 14.75
N ALA A 41 16.91 -2.06 15.49
CA ALA A 41 16.61 -2.87 16.67
C ALA A 41 16.48 -4.36 16.32
N TYR A 42 15.84 -4.68 15.20
CA TYR A 42 15.74 -6.03 14.68
C TYR A 42 17.10 -6.59 14.26
N THR A 43 17.94 -5.78 13.59
CA THR A 43 19.28 -6.21 13.17
C THR A 43 20.16 -6.54 14.37
N GLN A 44 20.06 -5.74 15.44
CA GLN A 44 20.73 -6.02 16.72
C GLN A 44 20.17 -7.28 17.39
N PHE A 45 18.86 -7.46 17.39
CA PHE A 45 18.19 -8.64 17.95
C PHE A 45 18.64 -9.94 17.26
N CYS A 46 18.90 -9.92 15.96
CA CYS A 46 19.36 -11.07 15.16
C CYS A 46 20.89 -11.25 15.13
N LEU A 47 21.67 -10.56 15.98
CA LEU A 47 23.12 -10.76 16.09
C LEU A 47 23.53 -12.14 16.63
N PRO A 48 22.84 -12.75 17.62
CA PRO A 48 23.21 -14.07 18.11
C PRO A 48 23.10 -15.13 17.02
N GLU A 49 24.02 -16.10 17.03
CA GLU A 49 24.09 -17.19 16.03
C GLU A 49 22.78 -18.00 15.96
N SER A 50 22.11 -18.18 17.11
CA SER A 50 20.80 -18.85 17.19
C SER A 50 19.68 -18.15 16.42
N LEU A 51 19.82 -16.85 16.12
CA LEU A 51 18.83 -16.04 15.43
C LEU A 51 19.28 -15.60 14.03
N GLN A 52 20.47 -16.01 13.60
CA GLN A 52 21.06 -15.59 12.33
C GLN A 52 20.21 -16.04 11.13
N ALA A 53 19.55 -17.20 11.22
CA ALA A 53 18.63 -17.71 10.20
C ALA A 53 17.43 -16.77 9.92
N TYR A 54 17.08 -15.93 10.89
CA TYR A 54 15.99 -14.97 10.75
C TYR A 54 16.45 -13.61 10.27
N ARG A 55 17.76 -13.35 10.11
CA ARG A 55 18.28 -12.03 9.76
C ARG A 55 18.04 -11.71 8.29
N LEU A 56 17.29 -10.64 8.03
CA LEU A 56 17.13 -10.12 6.67
C LEU A 56 18.42 -9.46 6.17
N THR A 57 18.79 -9.81 4.94
CA THR A 57 19.87 -9.20 4.17
C THR A 57 19.48 -7.79 3.68
N PRO A 58 20.45 -6.94 3.31
CA PRO A 58 20.16 -5.64 2.70
C PRO A 58 19.22 -5.73 1.49
N LEU A 59 19.42 -6.74 0.64
CA LEU A 59 18.58 -6.98 -0.55
C LEU A 59 17.14 -7.35 -0.18
N GLU A 60 16.94 -8.09 0.91
CA GLU A 60 15.58 -8.41 1.37
C GLU A 60 14.89 -7.20 2.00
N TRP A 61 15.64 -6.30 2.65
CA TRP A 61 15.11 -5.00 3.09
C TRP A 61 14.67 -4.13 1.92
N ASP A 62 15.40 -4.15 0.80
CA ASP A 62 15.00 -3.46 -0.42
C ASP A 62 13.69 -4.03 -0.98
N LYS A 63 13.52 -5.36 -0.95
CA LYS A 63 12.25 -6.01 -1.30
C LYS A 63 11.11 -5.58 -0.37
N VAL A 64 11.36 -5.46 0.93
CA VAL A 64 10.37 -4.93 1.90
C VAL A 64 9.97 -3.50 1.53
N GLN A 65 10.92 -2.64 1.18
CA GLN A 65 10.64 -1.28 0.75
C GLN A 65 9.80 -1.23 -0.54
N ILE A 66 10.10 -2.10 -1.51
CA ILE A 66 9.32 -2.22 -2.76
C ILE A 66 7.87 -2.63 -2.44
N MET A 67 7.66 -3.61 -1.54
CA MET A 67 6.30 -4.02 -1.12
C MET A 67 5.55 -2.87 -0.45
N ILE A 68 6.21 -2.12 0.44
CA ILE A 68 5.61 -0.94 1.08
C ILE A 68 5.18 0.07 0.02
N ASN A 69 6.05 0.35 -0.96
CA ASN A 69 5.76 1.31 -2.03
C ASN A 69 4.59 0.87 -2.92
N LEU A 70 4.47 -0.44 -3.19
CA LEU A 70 3.37 -1.00 -3.98
C LEU A 70 2.04 -0.97 -3.23
N LEU A 71 2.05 -1.25 -1.93
CA LEU A 71 0.83 -1.30 -1.10
C LEU A 71 0.38 0.08 -0.59
N HIS A 72 1.28 1.06 -0.51
CA HIS A 72 0.97 2.37 0.04
C HIS A 72 -0.17 3.12 -0.69
N PRO A 73 -0.23 3.17 -2.03
CA PRO A 73 -1.34 3.78 -2.75
C PRO A 73 -2.69 3.15 -2.39
N LEU A 74 -2.73 1.82 -2.24
CA LEU A 74 -3.94 1.08 -1.87
C LEU A 74 -4.38 1.43 -0.46
N TYR A 75 -3.43 1.44 0.49
CA TYR A 75 -3.68 1.87 1.87
C TYR A 75 -4.31 3.26 1.93
N LYS A 76 -3.71 4.24 1.24
CA LYS A 76 -4.24 5.60 1.16
C LYS A 76 -5.62 5.65 0.52
N ALA A 77 -5.83 4.92 -0.57
CA ALA A 77 -7.11 4.91 -1.26
C ALA A 77 -8.24 4.37 -0.37
N THR A 78 -7.98 3.31 0.40
CA THR A 78 -8.97 2.79 1.34
C THR A 78 -9.26 3.77 2.47
N LEU A 79 -8.25 4.45 3.02
CA LEU A 79 -8.47 5.50 4.02
C LEU A 79 -9.32 6.67 3.50
N ILE A 80 -9.35 6.90 2.20
CA ILE A 80 -10.18 7.92 1.56
C ILE A 80 -11.59 7.38 1.28
N ILE A 81 -11.70 6.22 0.63
CA ILE A 81 -12.98 5.67 0.18
C ILE A 81 -13.83 5.14 1.34
N CYS A 82 -13.21 4.60 2.40
CA CYS A 82 -13.94 4.06 3.54
C CYS A 82 -14.26 5.10 4.63
N GLN A 83 -14.09 6.40 4.36
CA GLN A 83 -14.55 7.43 5.27
C GLN A 83 -16.07 7.45 5.32
N SER A 84 -16.63 7.55 6.53
CA SER A 84 -18.08 7.58 6.75
C SER A 84 -18.66 8.99 6.84
N LYS A 85 -17.80 10.01 6.95
CA LYS A 85 -18.24 11.39 7.21
C LYS A 85 -18.90 12.06 6.00
N TYR A 86 -18.54 11.64 4.79
CA TYR A 86 -19.06 12.20 3.53
C TYR A 86 -19.24 11.09 2.49
N PRO A 87 -20.14 11.28 1.51
CA PRO A 87 -20.20 10.36 0.37
C PRO A 87 -18.85 10.33 -0.34
N THR A 88 -18.30 9.12 -0.49
CA THR A 88 -17.01 8.87 -1.16
C THR A 88 -17.17 8.24 -2.54
N ILE A 89 -18.41 7.92 -2.95
CA ILE A 89 -18.70 7.20 -4.18
C ILE A 89 -18.30 7.97 -5.46
N ASN A 90 -18.41 9.30 -5.42
CA ASN A 90 -17.89 10.24 -6.40
C ASN A 90 -16.37 10.13 -6.63
N GLN A 91 -15.63 9.67 -5.61
CA GLN A 91 -14.18 9.49 -5.69
C GLN A 91 -13.78 8.07 -6.08
N ALA A 92 -14.69 7.09 -6.03
CA ALA A 92 -14.35 5.70 -6.28
C ALA A 92 -13.72 5.51 -7.67
N LEU A 93 -14.42 5.92 -8.73
CA LEU A 93 -13.96 5.78 -10.12
C LEU A 93 -12.57 6.41 -10.38
N PRO A 94 -12.32 7.70 -10.08
CA PRO A 94 -11.00 8.30 -10.29
C PRO A 94 -9.91 7.65 -9.43
N MET A 95 -10.25 7.17 -8.22
CA MET A 95 -9.29 6.48 -7.37
C MET A 95 -8.85 5.14 -7.96
N TYR A 96 -9.76 4.33 -8.52
CA TYR A 96 -9.39 3.08 -9.18
C TYR A 96 -8.50 3.32 -10.41
N ILE A 97 -8.81 4.33 -11.23
CA ILE A 97 -7.97 4.73 -12.38
C ILE A 97 -6.57 5.13 -11.92
N LEU A 98 -6.48 5.96 -10.87
CA LEU A 98 -5.21 6.40 -10.31
C LEU A 98 -4.39 5.23 -9.74
N LEU A 99 -5.04 4.32 -9.02
CA LEU A 99 -4.39 3.13 -8.43
C LEU A 99 -3.76 2.24 -9.51
N ILE A 100 -4.50 1.93 -10.58
CA ILE A 100 -4.01 1.13 -11.69
C ILE A 100 -2.78 1.80 -12.32
N LYS A 101 -2.87 3.10 -12.60
CA LYS A 101 -1.74 3.88 -13.16
C LYS A 101 -0.51 3.84 -12.24
N ARG A 102 -0.70 3.98 -10.92
CA ARG A 102 0.39 3.97 -9.94
C ARG A 102 1.06 2.60 -9.84
N ILE A 103 0.28 1.52 -9.89
CA ILE A 103 0.82 0.15 -9.86
C ILE A 103 1.63 -0.14 -11.13
N GLN A 104 1.12 0.26 -12.30
CA GLN A 104 1.84 0.12 -13.57
C GLN A 104 3.15 0.93 -13.61
N GLN A 105 3.14 2.14 -13.04
CA GLN A 105 4.36 2.95 -12.91
C GLN A 105 5.37 2.28 -11.97
N ALA A 106 4.91 1.74 -10.83
CA ALA A 106 5.77 1.02 -9.90
C ALA A 106 6.38 -0.24 -10.55
N SER A 107 5.61 -0.98 -11.36
CA SER A 107 6.13 -2.17 -12.03
C SER A 107 7.19 -1.87 -13.10
N GLN A 108 7.19 -0.65 -13.66
CA GLN A 108 8.21 -0.19 -14.61
C GLN A 108 9.46 0.35 -13.90
N GLN A 109 9.33 0.83 -12.66
CA GLN A 109 10.39 1.52 -11.94
C GLN A 109 11.33 0.58 -11.17
N TYR A 110 10.84 -0.57 -10.72
CA TYR A 110 11.62 -1.51 -9.90
C TYR A 110 11.85 -2.83 -10.65
N ASP A 111 12.96 -3.51 -10.32
CA ASP A 111 13.15 -4.91 -10.73
C ASP A 111 12.17 -5.80 -9.93
N VAL A 112 10.96 -5.91 -10.46
CA VAL A 112 9.83 -6.62 -9.84
C VAL A 112 9.72 -8.05 -10.32
N ALA A 113 10.73 -8.63 -10.97
CA ALA A 113 10.67 -10.00 -11.48
C ALA A 113 10.03 -11.02 -10.50
N PRO A 114 10.40 -11.06 -9.19
CA PRO A 114 9.75 -11.95 -8.22
C PRO A 114 8.33 -11.52 -7.78
N MET A 115 7.96 -10.26 -7.97
CA MET A 115 6.67 -9.67 -7.60
C MET A 115 5.70 -9.52 -8.78
N THR A 116 6.13 -9.83 -10.01
CA THR A 116 5.32 -9.77 -11.23
C THR A 116 3.97 -10.49 -11.08
N PRO A 117 3.90 -11.73 -10.54
CA PRO A 117 2.62 -12.43 -10.39
C PRO A 117 1.65 -11.68 -9.47
N ALA A 118 2.16 -11.10 -8.39
CA ALA A 118 1.35 -10.32 -7.45
C ALA A 118 0.84 -9.02 -8.11
N ILE A 119 1.70 -8.30 -8.82
CA ILE A 119 1.34 -7.06 -9.53
C ILE A 119 0.28 -7.33 -10.61
N THR A 120 0.43 -8.40 -11.39
CA THR A 120 -0.55 -8.81 -12.40
C THR A 120 -1.89 -9.10 -11.74
N ALA A 121 -1.92 -9.95 -10.70
CA ALA A 121 -3.15 -10.28 -9.98
C ALA A 121 -3.83 -9.03 -9.36
N MET A 122 -3.04 -8.09 -8.83
CA MET A 122 -3.55 -6.82 -8.31
C MET A 122 -4.17 -5.96 -9.42
N THR A 123 -3.48 -5.84 -10.55
CA THR A 123 -3.94 -5.03 -11.70
C THR A 123 -5.20 -5.61 -12.32
N GLU A 124 -5.28 -6.92 -12.50
CA GLU A 124 -6.46 -7.62 -12.99
C GLU A 124 -7.66 -7.41 -12.07
N LYS A 125 -7.46 -7.56 -10.75
CA LYS A 125 -8.54 -7.40 -9.77
C LYS A 125 -9.05 -5.96 -9.73
N LEU A 126 -8.16 -4.97 -9.76
CA LEU A 126 -8.54 -3.56 -9.83
C LEU A 126 -9.27 -3.22 -11.13
N SER A 127 -8.79 -3.75 -12.26
CA SER A 127 -9.42 -3.54 -13.57
C SER A 127 -10.83 -4.13 -13.62
N LYS A 128 -11.02 -5.32 -13.04
CA LYS A 128 -12.34 -5.94 -12.91
C LYS A 128 -13.30 -5.08 -12.10
N TYR A 129 -12.88 -4.57 -10.94
CA TYR A 129 -13.73 -3.69 -10.13
C TYR A 129 -14.00 -2.35 -10.82
N LEU A 130 -13.02 -1.79 -11.54
CA LEU A 130 -13.21 -0.59 -12.34
C LEU A 130 -14.29 -0.80 -13.41
N GLN A 131 -14.28 -1.95 -14.10
CA GLN A 131 -15.32 -2.29 -15.09
C GLN A 131 -16.72 -2.37 -14.45
N ILE A 132 -16.83 -2.95 -13.26
CA ILE A 132 -18.11 -3.00 -12.52
C ILE A 132 -18.60 -1.59 -12.18
N LEU A 133 -17.70 -0.69 -11.74
CA LEU A 133 -18.05 0.70 -11.44
C LEU A 133 -18.48 1.47 -12.69
N LEU A 134 -17.84 1.23 -13.83
CA LEU A 134 -18.19 1.84 -15.12
C LEU A 134 -19.55 1.39 -15.65
N GLN A 135 -20.06 0.23 -15.22
CA GLN A 135 -21.41 -0.23 -15.57
C GLN A 135 -22.48 0.37 -14.64
N ASN A 136 -22.10 1.04 -13.57
CA ASN A 136 -23.00 1.57 -12.56
C ASN A 136 -23.26 3.08 -12.80
N THR A 137 -24.37 3.39 -13.47
CA THR A 137 -24.77 4.77 -13.82
C THR A 137 -24.77 5.73 -12.62
N PRO A 138 -25.33 5.39 -11.44
CA PRO A 138 -25.20 6.22 -10.23
C PRO A 138 -23.78 6.64 -9.87
N VAL A 139 -22.79 5.74 -9.99
CA VAL A 139 -21.39 6.05 -9.67
C VAL A 139 -20.81 7.07 -10.64
N ILE A 140 -21.12 6.92 -11.94
CA ILE A 140 -20.70 7.87 -12.98
C ILE A 140 -21.34 9.24 -12.75
N CYS A 141 -22.64 9.28 -12.48
CA CYS A 141 -23.34 10.53 -12.17
C CYS A 141 -22.73 11.21 -10.93
N ALA A 142 -22.45 10.46 -9.87
CA ALA A 142 -21.83 11.01 -8.67
C ALA A 142 -20.44 11.63 -8.95
N MET A 143 -19.64 11.01 -9.82
CA MET A 143 -18.35 11.56 -10.25
C MET A 143 -18.53 12.85 -11.07
N ILE A 144 -19.44 12.88 -12.06
CA ILE A 144 -19.68 14.04 -12.93
C ILE A 144 -20.23 15.24 -12.15
N LEU A 145 -21.08 14.97 -11.16
CA LEU A 145 -21.69 16.00 -10.32
C LEU A 145 -20.70 16.60 -9.31
N ASP A 146 -19.56 15.96 -9.05
CA ASP A 146 -18.53 16.52 -8.20
C ASP A 146 -17.71 17.58 -8.97
N PRO A 147 -17.78 18.87 -8.57
CA PRO A 147 -17.08 19.94 -9.27
C PRO A 147 -15.56 19.78 -9.27
N ARG A 148 -14.98 18.97 -8.37
CA ARG A 148 -13.53 18.71 -8.31
C ARG A 148 -13.02 17.84 -9.45
N PHE A 149 -13.90 17.09 -10.11
CA PHE A 149 -13.54 16.17 -11.20
C PHE A 149 -14.06 16.63 -12.56
N LYS A 150 -14.59 17.85 -12.65
CA LYS A 150 -14.94 18.46 -13.94
C LYS A 150 -13.68 18.69 -14.76
N VAL A 151 -13.71 18.15 -15.98
CA VAL A 151 -12.83 18.52 -17.10
C VAL A 151 -13.16 19.93 -17.55
#